data_AF-A0A7J3D8E1-F1
#
_entry.id   AF-A0A7J3D8E1-F1
#
_cell.length_a   1.000
_cell.length_b   1.000
_cell.length_c   1.000
_cell.angle_alpha   90.00
_cell.angle_beta   90.00
_cell.angle_gamma   90.00
#
_symmetry.space_group_name_H-M   'P 1'
#
loop_
_entity.id
_entity.type
_entity.pdbx_description
1 polymer ?
#
loop_
_entity_poly.entity_id
_entity_poly.type
_entity_poly.pdbx_seq_one_letter_code
_entity_poly.pdbx_strand_id
1 'polypeptide(L)'
;MITTMSTKRYHLGCSGWSYGDWLGKFYSQDCPPEKMLVEYAKYFDSVEINMSFYRLPYEGMVKGWMAKTPEYFIFCPKMSRKITHMKRLESVEEDLSVFIGRLDLLGEKLGPILIQLPPAMKLDFDKFESFLAALPSNHKYAIEFRNQSWITS
;
A
#
# COMPACT_ATOMS: atom_id res chain seq x y z
N MET A 1 26.56 -4.19 19.40
CA MET A 1 26.88 -3.20 18.36
C MET A 1 25.57 -2.54 17.98
N ILE A 2 25.42 -1.24 18.24
CA ILE A 2 24.22 -0.48 17.86
C ILE A 2 24.40 -0.13 16.39
N THR A 3 23.75 -0.89 15.50
CA THR A 3 23.66 -0.52 14.09
C THR A 3 22.75 0.70 14.02
N THR A 4 23.33 1.89 13.95
CA THR A 4 22.58 3.11 13.65
C THR A 4 21.86 2.90 12.33
N MET A 5 20.53 2.76 12.36
CA MET A 5 19.73 2.77 11.14
C MET A 5 19.97 4.12 10.46
N SER A 6 20.66 4.10 9.33
CA SER A 6 20.70 5.25 8.42
C SER A 6 19.26 5.56 8.05
N THR A 7 18.75 6.70 8.52
CA THR A 7 17.43 7.20 8.12
C THR A 7 17.51 7.58 6.65
N LYS A 8 17.28 6.61 5.76
CA LYS A 8 17.14 6.88 4.34
C LYS A 8 16.05 7.92 4.18
N ARG A 9 16.39 9.05 3.55
CA ARG A 9 15.47 10.17 3.34
C ARG A 9 14.36 9.82 2.33
N TYR A 10 14.56 8.78 1.52
CA TYR A 10 13.65 8.34 0.46
C TYR A 10 13.67 6.82 0.35
N HIS A 11 12.49 6.26 0.08
CA HIS A 11 12.31 4.86 -0.32
C HIS A 11 11.94 4.83 -1.80
N LEU A 12 12.48 3.86 -2.54
CA LEU A 12 12.22 3.66 -3.96
C LEU A 12 11.61 2.29 -4.17
N GLY A 13 10.64 2.21 -5.08
CA GLY A 13 9.84 1.01 -5.30
C GLY A 13 8.94 1.12 -6.51
N CYS A 14 8.16 0.07 -6.72
CA CYS A 14 7.23 -0.11 -7.83
C CYS A 14 5.84 -0.43 -7.31
N SER A 15 4.82 -0.31 -8.18
CA SER A 15 3.45 -0.74 -7.87
C SER A 15 3.26 -2.24 -8.05
N GLY A 16 3.97 -3.04 -7.25
CA GLY A 16 3.95 -4.50 -7.27
C GLY A 16 5.30 -5.11 -7.62
N TRP A 17 5.39 -6.43 -7.48
CA TRP A 17 6.62 -7.21 -7.74
C TRP A 17 6.38 -8.51 -8.51
N SER A 18 5.15 -9.01 -8.61
CA SER A 18 4.87 -10.35 -9.14
C SER A 18 4.57 -10.34 -10.64
N TYR A 19 5.58 -10.06 -11.47
CA TYR A 19 5.46 -9.95 -12.93
C TYR A 19 6.33 -10.96 -13.66
N GLY A 20 5.70 -11.84 -14.46
CA GLY A 20 6.42 -12.84 -15.27
C GLY A 20 7.33 -12.21 -16.33
N ASP A 21 6.94 -11.06 -16.88
CA ASP A 21 7.71 -10.34 -17.90
C ASP A 21 9.07 -9.80 -17.41
N TRP A 22 9.31 -9.86 -16.10
CA TRP A 22 10.56 -9.44 -15.45
C TRP A 22 11.58 -10.59 -15.32
N LEU A 23 11.17 -11.84 -15.55
CA LEU A 23 12.08 -13.00 -15.60
C LEU A 23 13.11 -12.81 -16.72
N GLY A 24 14.39 -13.01 -16.39
CA GLY A 24 15.51 -12.86 -17.32
C GLY A 24 15.91 -11.40 -17.61
N LYS A 25 15.15 -10.41 -17.12
CA LYS A 25 15.44 -8.97 -17.31
C LYS A 25 15.82 -8.29 -16.00
N PHE A 26 15.05 -8.56 -14.96
CA PHE A 26 15.23 -8.02 -13.62
C PHE A 26 15.37 -9.16 -12.59
N TYR A 27 14.57 -10.22 -12.75
CA TYR A 27 14.71 -11.45 -11.98
C TYR A 27 15.60 -12.46 -12.70
N SER A 28 16.10 -13.43 -11.94
CA SER A 28 16.72 -14.63 -12.52
C SER A 28 15.75 -15.31 -13.48
N GLN A 29 16.25 -15.88 -14.57
CA GLN A 29 15.45 -16.50 -15.63
C GLN A 29 14.42 -17.51 -15.09
N ASP A 30 14.85 -18.35 -14.15
CA ASP A 30 14.03 -19.42 -13.56
C ASP A 30 13.55 -19.07 -12.14
N CYS A 31 13.47 -17.78 -11.80
CA CYS A 31 13.03 -17.34 -10.48
C CYS A 31 11.57 -17.79 -10.21
N PRO A 32 11.33 -18.66 -9.21
CA PRO A 32 9.99 -19.12 -8.94
C PRO A 32 9.15 -17.98 -8.31
N PRO A 33 7.82 -17.93 -8.55
CA PRO A 33 6.97 -16.82 -8.11
C PRO A 33 7.11 -16.45 -6.63
N GLU A 34 7.27 -17.43 -5.76
CA GLU A 34 7.42 -17.24 -4.32
C GLU A 34 8.74 -16.58 -3.91
N LYS A 35 9.75 -16.56 -4.78
CA LYS A 35 11.06 -15.90 -4.60
C LYS A 35 11.14 -14.53 -5.27
N MET A 36 10.19 -14.15 -6.12
CA MET A 36 10.21 -12.84 -6.80
C MET A 36 10.32 -11.67 -5.81
N LEU A 37 9.60 -11.71 -4.68
CA LEU A 37 9.72 -10.66 -3.65
C LEU A 37 11.11 -10.60 -3.02
N VAL A 38 11.77 -11.75 -2.85
CA VAL A 38 13.13 -11.82 -2.29
C VAL A 38 14.12 -11.20 -3.27
N GLU A 39 13.98 -11.47 -4.58
CA GLU A 39 14.82 -10.85 -5.59
C GLU A 39 14.54 -9.35 -5.74
N TYR A 40 13.27 -8.96 -5.70
CA TYR A 40 12.84 -7.56 -5.72
C TYR A 40 13.49 -6.74 -4.59
N ALA A 41 13.47 -7.28 -3.37
CA ALA A 41 14.01 -6.62 -2.18
C ALA A 41 15.54 -6.51 -2.15
N LYS A 42 16.25 -7.07 -3.15
CA LYS A 42 17.70 -6.82 -3.33
C LYS A 42 17.98 -5.44 -3.92
N TYR A 43 17.03 -4.89 -4.68
CA TYR A 43 17.22 -3.65 -5.45
C TYR A 43 16.37 -2.49 -4.93
N PHE A 44 15.16 -2.79 -4.45
CA PHE A 44 14.25 -1.79 -3.89
C PHE A 44 14.03 -2.02 -2.40
N ASP A 45 13.76 -0.93 -1.69
CA ASP A 45 13.48 -0.93 -0.25
C ASP A 45 12.02 -0.60 0.08
N SER A 46 11.17 -0.51 -0.94
CA SER A 46 9.74 -0.38 -0.77
C SER A 46 8.94 -0.97 -1.92
N VAL A 47 7.65 -1.22 -1.69
CA VAL A 47 6.73 -1.63 -2.74
C VAL A 47 5.30 -1.20 -2.43
N GLU A 48 4.55 -0.76 -3.44
CA GLU A 48 3.11 -0.59 -3.28
C GLU A 48 2.39 -1.93 -3.45
N ILE A 49 1.52 -2.28 -2.50
CA ILE A 49 0.67 -3.47 -2.57
C ILE A 49 -0.62 -3.08 -3.30
N ASN A 50 -0.64 -3.22 -4.62
CA ASN A 50 -1.85 -2.94 -5.41
C ASN A 50 -2.92 -4.04 -5.24
N MET A 51 -2.56 -5.27 -4.86
CA MET A 51 -3.52 -6.35 -4.62
C MET A 51 -4.57 -5.98 -3.56
N SER A 52 -4.19 -5.22 -2.52
CA SER A 52 -5.10 -4.81 -1.44
C SER A 52 -6.26 -3.94 -1.95
N PHE A 53 -6.11 -3.30 -3.11
CA PHE A 53 -7.20 -2.61 -3.79
C PHE A 53 -8.34 -3.57 -4.16
N TYR A 54 -8.02 -4.79 -4.60
CA TYR A 54 -9.01 -5.77 -5.05
C TYR A 54 -9.40 -6.78 -3.97
N ARG A 55 -8.43 -7.18 -3.15
CA ARG A 55 -8.62 -8.23 -2.13
C ARG A 55 -7.72 -7.98 -0.94
N LEU A 56 -8.32 -8.06 0.25
CA LEU A 56 -7.57 -8.00 1.49
C LEU A 56 -6.62 -9.20 1.61
N PRO A 57 -5.32 -9.00 1.90
CA PRO A 57 -4.39 -10.12 2.05
C PRO A 57 -4.74 -10.95 3.28
N TYR A 58 -4.69 -12.28 3.18
CA TYR A 58 -4.78 -13.15 4.36
C TYR A 58 -3.50 -13.06 5.22
N GLU A 59 -3.63 -13.33 6.52
CA GLU A 59 -2.55 -13.18 7.51
C GLU A 59 -1.26 -13.92 7.12
N GLY A 60 -1.36 -15.16 6.64
CA GLY A 60 -0.22 -15.93 6.15
C GLY A 60 0.53 -15.27 4.98
N MET A 61 -0.16 -14.53 4.09
CA MET A 61 0.54 -13.75 3.04
C MET A 61 1.37 -12.64 3.66
N VAL A 62 0.77 -11.88 4.59
CA VAL A 62 1.47 -10.77 5.25
C VAL A 62 2.70 -11.27 5.98
N LYS A 63 2.55 -12.32 6.80
CA LYS A 63 3.69 -12.97 7.49
C LYS A 63 4.76 -13.46 6.50
N GLY A 64 4.33 -14.05 5.38
CA GLY A 64 5.23 -14.50 4.31
C GLY A 64 6.03 -13.35 3.68
N TRP A 65 5.42 -12.18 3.47
CA TRP A 65 6.11 -11.00 2.94
C TRP A 65 7.09 -10.42 3.95
N MET A 66 6.69 -10.33 5.22
CA MET A 66 7.52 -9.85 6.32
C MET A 66 8.81 -10.69 6.45
N ALA A 67 8.70 -12.02 6.34
CA ALA A 67 9.83 -12.94 6.43
C ALA A 67 10.75 -12.92 5.19
N LYS A 68 10.25 -12.49 4.04
CA LYS A 68 10.99 -12.48 2.76
C LYS A 68 11.73 -11.16 2.48
N THR A 69 11.54 -10.15 3.32
CA THR A 69 12.08 -8.80 3.10
C THR A 69 12.96 -8.35 4.26
N PRO A 70 13.98 -7.50 4.03
CA PRO A 70 14.78 -6.90 5.09
C PRO A 70 13.93 -6.11 6.10
N GLU A 71 14.43 -5.92 7.32
CA GLU A 71 13.74 -5.20 8.40
C GLU A 71 13.31 -3.78 8.00
N TYR A 72 14.15 -3.08 7.22
CA TYR A 72 13.91 -1.72 6.75
C TYR A 72 12.95 -1.61 5.55
N PHE A 73 12.45 -2.73 5.01
CA PHE A 73 11.64 -2.73 3.80
C PHE A 73 10.23 -2.20 4.08
N ILE A 74 9.73 -1.28 3.25
CA ILE A 74 8.44 -0.62 3.48
C ILE A 74 7.38 -1.09 2.48
N PHE A 75 6.23 -1.52 3.00
CA PHE A 75 5.07 -1.84 2.19
C PHE A 75 4.07 -0.69 2.21
N CYS A 76 3.62 -0.23 1.03
CA CYS A 76 2.64 0.84 0.88
C CYS A 76 1.32 0.28 0.33
N PRO A 77 0.33 -0.06 1.18
CA PRO A 77 -0.89 -0.69 0.70
C PRO A 77 -1.79 0.30 -0.04
N LYS A 78 -2.45 -0.15 -1.10
CA LYS A 78 -3.50 0.64 -1.75
C LYS A 78 -4.85 0.36 -1.09
N MET A 79 -5.54 1.41 -0.65
CA MET A 79 -6.85 1.36 0.00
C MET A 79 -7.85 0.57 -0.84
N SER A 80 -8.68 -0.25 -0.20
CA SER A 80 -9.66 -1.11 -0.87
C SER A 80 -10.54 -0.33 -1.87
N ARG A 81 -10.77 -0.93 -3.05
CA ARG A 81 -11.73 -0.47 -4.06
C ARG A 81 -13.14 -0.35 -3.49
N LYS A 82 -13.49 -1.21 -2.52
CA LYS A 82 -14.78 -1.14 -1.83
C LYS A 82 -14.98 0.23 -1.17
N ILE A 83 -13.94 0.73 -0.50
CA ILE A 83 -13.96 2.00 0.24
C ILE A 83 -13.95 3.18 -0.74
N THR A 84 -12.98 3.22 -1.67
CA THR A 84 -12.73 4.39 -2.51
C THR A 84 -13.63 4.50 -3.74
N HIS A 85 -13.98 3.37 -4.37
CA HIS A 85 -14.69 3.36 -5.67
C HIS A 85 -16.15 2.93 -5.56
N MET A 86 -16.45 1.94 -4.72
CA MET A 86 -17.82 1.40 -4.60
C MET A 86 -18.65 2.21 -3.62
N LYS A 87 -18.21 2.31 -2.35
CA LYS A 87 -18.84 3.12 -1.31
C LYS A 87 -18.51 4.61 -1.42
N ARG A 88 -17.50 4.96 -2.20
CA ARG A 88 -17.15 6.36 -2.49
C ARG A 88 -16.94 7.19 -1.23
N LEU A 89 -16.31 6.59 -0.21
CA LEU A 89 -16.01 7.16 1.11
C LEU A 89 -17.19 7.25 2.10
N GLU A 90 -18.37 6.74 1.77
CA GLU A 90 -19.57 6.83 2.61
C GLU A 90 -19.80 5.55 3.44
N SER A 91 -20.10 5.70 4.74
CA SER A 91 -20.37 4.60 5.68
C SER A 91 -19.32 3.48 5.61
N VAL A 92 -18.05 3.85 5.76
CA VAL A 92 -16.88 2.97 5.54
C VAL A 92 -16.17 2.54 6.83
N GLU A 93 -16.69 2.86 8.01
CA GLU A 93 -16.03 2.68 9.31
C GLU A 93 -15.67 1.19 9.56
N GLU A 94 -16.61 0.28 9.31
CA GLU A 94 -16.38 -1.16 9.44
C GLU A 94 -15.35 -1.66 8.42
N ASP A 95 -15.44 -1.18 7.18
CA ASP A 95 -14.50 -1.56 6.12
C ASP A 95 -13.08 -1.07 6.40
N LEU A 96 -12.95 0.15 6.93
CA LEU A 96 -11.68 0.71 7.39
C LEU A 96 -11.11 -0.13 8.53
N SER A 97 -11.91 -0.46 9.55
CA SER A 97 -11.49 -1.28 10.68
C SER A 97 -10.94 -2.64 10.23
N VAL A 98 -11.68 -3.34 9.36
CA VAL A 98 -11.24 -4.64 8.81
C VAL A 98 -9.98 -4.50 7.95
N PHE A 99 -9.93 -3.47 7.10
CA PHE A 99 -8.81 -3.26 6.20
C PHE A 99 -7.52 -2.90 6.94
N ILE A 100 -7.58 -1.91 7.82
CA ILE A 100 -6.44 -1.42 8.59
C ILE A 100 -5.97 -2.46 9.59
N GLY A 101 -6.88 -3.10 10.33
CA GLY A 101 -6.50 -4.14 11.29
C GLY A 101 -5.75 -5.32 10.66
N ARG A 102 -5.98 -5.63 9.38
CA ARG A 102 -5.19 -6.62 8.65
C ARG A 102 -3.82 -6.08 8.23
N LEU A 103 -3.71 -4.80 7.88
CA LEU A 103 -2.45 -4.18 7.49
C LEU A 103 -1.54 -3.91 8.69
N ASP A 104 -2.09 -3.78 9.89
CA ASP A 104 -1.32 -3.65 11.14
C ASP A 104 -0.36 -4.84 11.37
N LEU A 105 -0.64 -5.99 10.75
CA LEU A 105 0.29 -7.13 10.74
C LEU A 105 1.63 -6.85 10.05
N LEU A 106 1.73 -5.77 9.27
CA LEU A 106 2.99 -5.29 8.69
C LEU A 106 3.88 -4.58 9.73
N GLY A 107 3.31 -4.18 10.87
CA GLY A 107 4.05 -3.54 11.97
C GLY A 107 4.89 -2.36 11.50
N GLU A 108 6.17 -2.36 11.86
CA GLU A 108 7.13 -1.30 11.51
C GLU A 108 7.39 -1.17 10.00
N LYS A 109 7.06 -2.21 9.21
CA LYS A 109 7.18 -2.18 7.74
C LYS A 109 5.96 -1.57 7.05
N LEU A 110 4.95 -1.13 7.80
CA LEU A 110 3.79 -0.45 7.24
C LEU A 110 4.14 0.99 6.85
N GLY A 111 4.19 1.23 5.55
CA GLY A 111 4.31 2.55 4.95
C GLY A 111 2.96 3.27 4.78
N PRO A 112 2.96 4.40 4.05
CA PRO A 112 1.74 5.13 3.76
C PRO A 112 0.70 4.28 3.02
N ILE A 113 -0.56 4.40 3.42
CA ILE A 113 -1.70 3.79 2.74
C ILE A 113 -2.15 4.75 1.63
N LEU A 114 -2.12 4.29 0.38
CA LEU A 114 -2.54 5.06 -0.78
C LEU A 114 -4.07 5.07 -0.90
N ILE A 115 -4.66 6.25 -0.80
CA ILE A 115 -6.09 6.53 -1.02
C ILE A 115 -6.23 7.17 -2.40
N GLN A 116 -6.38 6.34 -3.42
CA GLN A 116 -6.63 6.79 -4.79
C GLN A 116 -8.13 6.91 -5.04
N LEU A 117 -8.60 8.11 -5.37
CA LEU A 117 -10.01 8.37 -5.68
C LEU A 117 -10.29 8.16 -7.17
N PRO A 118 -11.48 7.66 -7.55
CA PRO A 118 -11.83 7.46 -8.96
C PRO A 118 -11.97 8.81 -9.70
N PRO A 119 -11.69 8.86 -11.02
CA PRO A 119 -11.85 10.08 -11.83
C PRO A 119 -13.27 10.67 -11.82
N ALA A 120 -14.29 9.84 -11.59
CA ALA A 120 -15.69 10.25 -11.50
C ALA A 120 -16.10 10.82 -10.12
N MET A 121 -15.18 10.90 -9.15
CA MET A 121 -15.44 11.53 -7.86
C MET A 121 -15.03 13.00 -7.90
N LYS A 122 -16.02 13.87 -8.06
CA LYS A 122 -15.85 15.32 -7.92
C LYS A 122 -15.65 15.69 -6.45
N LEU A 123 -15.11 16.88 -6.24
CA LEU A 123 -14.97 17.52 -4.94
C LEU A 123 -16.31 17.55 -4.19
N ASP A 124 -16.24 17.10 -2.95
CA ASP A 124 -17.31 17.13 -1.95
C ASP A 124 -16.62 17.19 -0.59
N PHE A 125 -16.57 18.38 -0.01
CA PHE A 125 -15.79 18.65 1.20
C PHE A 125 -16.34 17.93 2.42
N ASP A 126 -17.66 18.01 2.66
CA ASP A 126 -18.28 17.43 3.85
C ASP A 126 -18.09 15.92 3.92
N LYS A 127 -18.27 15.24 2.77
CA LYS A 127 -18.02 13.81 2.66
C LYS A 127 -16.55 13.47 2.91
N PHE A 128 -15.64 14.24 2.32
CA PHE A 128 -14.22 13.97 2.45
C PHE A 128 -13.72 14.24 3.86
N GLU A 129 -14.16 15.32 4.51
CA GLU A 129 -13.86 15.62 5.90
C GLU A 129 -14.38 14.52 6.83
N SER A 130 -15.63 14.06 6.63
CA SER A 130 -16.20 12.94 7.38
C SER A 130 -15.36 11.66 7.22
N PHE A 131 -14.91 11.37 6.01
CA PHE A 131 -14.03 10.24 5.74
C PHE A 131 -12.66 10.38 6.43
N LEU A 132 -12.04 11.56 6.38
CA LEU A 132 -10.77 11.81 7.06
C LEU A 132 -10.91 11.66 8.59
N ALA A 133 -12.03 12.11 9.17
CA ALA A 133 -12.32 11.94 10.59
C ALA A 133 -12.47 10.46 11.00
N ALA A 134 -12.87 9.59 10.08
CA ALA A 134 -12.97 8.15 10.31
C ALA A 134 -11.63 7.41 10.19
N LEU A 135 -10.57 8.04 9.68
CA LEU A 135 -9.25 7.41 9.55
C LEU A 135 -8.52 7.35 10.91
N PRO A 136 -7.99 6.19 11.32
CA PRO A 136 -7.10 6.09 12.47
C PRO A 136 -5.89 7.02 12.38
N SER A 137 -5.64 7.79 13.44
CA SER A 137 -4.59 8.83 13.44
C SER A 137 -3.16 8.28 13.56
N ASN A 138 -3.00 6.98 13.87
CA ASN A 138 -1.70 6.34 14.04
C ASN A 138 -1.09 5.79 12.73
N HIS A 139 -1.73 6.04 11.59
CA HIS A 139 -1.26 5.62 10.27
C HIS A 139 -0.89 6.81 9.40
N LYS A 140 -0.04 6.55 8.40
CA LYS A 140 0.27 7.52 7.35
C LYS A 140 -0.62 7.26 6.14
N TYR A 141 -1.13 8.32 5.53
CA TYR A 141 -1.96 8.25 4.34
C TYR A 141 -1.39 9.13 3.24
N ALA A 142 -1.52 8.69 1.99
CA ALA A 142 -1.24 9.49 0.81
C ALA A 142 -2.51 9.51 -0.05
N ILE A 143 -2.94 10.70 -0.46
CA ILE A 143 -4.20 10.86 -1.20
C ILE A 143 -3.88 11.23 -2.64
N GLU A 144 -4.52 10.53 -3.57
CA GLU A 144 -4.35 10.73 -5.00
C GLU A 144 -5.70 11.08 -5.63
N PHE A 145 -5.87 12.37 -5.95
CA PHE A 145 -7.05 12.89 -6.63
C PHE A 145 -6.94 12.68 -8.14
N ARG A 146 -8.02 12.21 -8.77
CA ARG A 146 -8.07 11.96 -10.23
C ARG A 146 -9.13 12.80 -10.96
N ASN A 147 -9.73 13.77 -10.27
CA ASN A 147 -10.68 14.70 -10.85
C ASN A 147 -10.18 16.13 -10.64
N GLN A 148 -10.27 16.96 -11.69
CA GLN A 148 -9.74 18.31 -11.69
C GLN A 148 -10.37 19.22 -10.63
N SER A 149 -11.62 18.96 -10.24
CA SER A 149 -12.32 19.76 -9.21
C SER A 149 -11.61 19.76 -7.85
N TRP A 150 -10.71 18.80 -7.57
CA TRP A 150 -9.90 18.79 -6.34
C TRP A 150 -8.66 19.69 -6.40
N ILE A 151 -8.27 20.15 -7.60
CA ILE A 151 -6.97 20.80 -7.85
C ILE A 151 -7.16 22.26 -8.29
N THR A 152 -8.33 22.60 -8.84
CA THR A 152 -8.65 23.97 -9.26
C THR A 152 -9.33 24.72 -8.12
N SER A 153 -8.63 25.73 -7.60
CA SER A 153 -9.16 26.82 -6.78
C SER A 153 -9.70 27.95 -7.66
#